data_AF-Q5BWQ8-F1
#
_entry.id   AF-Q5BWQ8-F1
#
_cell.length_a   1.000
_cell.length_b   1.000
_cell.length_c   1.000
_cell.angle_alpha   90.00
_cell.angle_beta   90.00
_cell.angle_gamma   90.00
#
_symmetry.space_group_name_H-M   'P 1'
#
loop_
_entity.id
_entity.type
_entity.pdbx_description
1 polymer ?
#
loop_
_entity_poly.entity_id
_entity_poly.type
_entity_poly.pdbx_seq_one_letter_code
_entity_poly.pdbx_strand_id
1 'polypeptide(L)'
;MLKEGEVKPLWTSETIRQYKVQKECVREQIYNASKFYFNFSDSLMSTMEDDMKKITRATINEASGLDIARSAYEDWINNSPGEKYLRHLPGVTFNPKQLFYLTYTQSQPYTK
;
A
#
# COMPACT_ATOMS: atom_id res chain seq x y z
N MET A 1 26.98 10.03 -20.63
CA MET A 1 26.80 10.17 -19.17
C MET A 1 25.87 11.33 -18.92
N LEU A 2 24.74 11.11 -18.25
CA LEU A 2 23.89 12.20 -17.76
C LEU A 2 24.65 12.91 -16.62
N LYS A 3 24.61 14.25 -16.59
CA LYS A 3 25.17 15.01 -15.46
C LYS A 3 24.28 14.79 -14.24
N GLU A 4 24.88 14.48 -13.10
CA GLU A 4 24.16 14.34 -11.83
C GLU A 4 23.40 15.64 -11.52
N GLY A 5 22.10 15.53 -11.21
CA GLY A 5 21.27 16.65 -10.75
C GLY A 5 20.29 17.26 -11.76
N GLU A 6 20.30 16.87 -13.04
CA GLU A 6 19.26 17.31 -13.98
C GLU A 6 17.97 16.50 -13.81
N VAL A 7 16.87 17.17 -13.43
CA VAL A 7 15.53 16.58 -13.42
C VAL A 7 15.05 16.45 -14.87
N LYS A 8 15.39 15.33 -15.51
CA LYS A 8 14.76 14.93 -16.78
C LYS A 8 13.52 14.10 -16.51
N PRO A 9 12.43 14.31 -17.27
CA PRO A 9 11.27 13.43 -17.21
C PRO A 9 11.71 12.03 -17.67
N LEU A 10 11.76 11.10 -16.72
CA LEU A 10 12.06 9.69 -16.97
C LEU A 10 10.86 8.94 -17.55
N TRP A 11 9.66 9.51 -17.42
CA TRP A 11 8.40 8.90 -17.83
C TRP A 11 7.83 9.56 -19.08
N THR A 12 7.22 8.74 -19.93
CA THR A 12 6.46 9.24 -21.08
C THR A 12 5.19 9.96 -20.60
N SER A 13 4.63 10.82 -21.45
CA SER A 13 3.36 11.49 -21.18
C SER A 13 2.22 10.50 -20.91
N GLU A 14 2.23 9.36 -21.61
CA GLU A 14 1.25 8.30 -21.40
C GLU A 14 1.41 7.63 -20.05
N THR A 15 2.64 7.31 -19.64
CA THR A 15 2.93 6.76 -18.30
C THR A 15 2.47 7.72 -17.20
N ILE A 16 2.72 9.02 -17.35
CA ILE A 16 2.26 10.04 -16.40
C ILE A 16 0.73 10.09 -16.35
N ARG A 17 0.05 10.01 -17.51
CA ARG A 17 -1.41 10.01 -17.60
C ARG A 17 -1.99 8.79 -16.87
N GLN A 18 -1.46 7.60 -17.14
CA GLN A 18 -1.89 6.35 -16.48
C GLN A 18 -1.68 6.41 -14.97
N TYR A 19 -0.51 6.89 -14.53
CA TYR A 19 -0.23 7.07 -13.10
C TYR A 19 -1.26 7.99 -12.42
N LYS A 20 -1.64 9.10 -13.06
CA LYS A 20 -2.66 10.01 -12.54
C LYS A 20 -4.02 9.34 -12.41
N VAL A 21 -4.45 8.55 -13.40
CA VAL A 21 -5.73 7.81 -13.36
C VAL A 21 -5.75 6.82 -12.20
N GLN A 22 -4.70 6.02 -12.04
CA GLN A 22 -4.65 5.02 -10.97
C GLN A 22 -4.57 5.67 -9.58
N LYS A 23 -3.79 6.75 -9.46
CA LYS A 23 -3.71 7.52 -8.22
C LYS A 23 -5.06 8.12 -7.81
N GLU A 24 -5.83 8.59 -8.79
CA GLU A 24 -7.14 9.17 -8.54
C GLU A 24 -8.13 8.13 -8.00
N CYS A 25 -8.11 6.91 -8.53
CA CYS A 25 -8.93 5.81 -8.00
C CYS A 25 -8.67 5.55 -6.51
N VAL A 26 -7.40 5.54 -6.09
CA VAL A 26 -7.03 5.40 -4.66
C VAL A 26 -7.53 6.59 -3.84
N ARG A 27 -7.41 7.81 -4.37
CA ARG A 27 -7.91 9.03 -3.70
C ARG A 27 -9.41 8.95 -3.47
N GLU A 28 -10.19 8.58 -4.50
CA GLU A 28 -11.64 8.46 -4.42
C GLU A 28 -12.07 7.38 -3.42
N GLN A 29 -11.36 6.23 -3.39
CA GLN A 29 -11.63 5.18 -2.41
C GLN A 29 -11.48 5.68 -0.97
N ILE A 30 -10.37 6.37 -0.66
CA ILE A 30 -10.11 6.93 0.68
C ILE A 30 -11.12 8.04 1.00
N TYR A 31 -11.44 8.89 0.02
CA TYR A 31 -12.40 9.99 0.17
C TYR A 31 -13.78 9.44 0.58
N ASN A 32 -14.29 8.47 -0.20
CA ASN A 32 -15.60 7.88 0.03
C ASN A 32 -15.66 7.11 1.34
N ALA A 33 -14.61 6.34 1.66
CA ALA A 33 -14.52 5.62 2.93
C ALA A 33 -14.50 6.58 4.13
N SER A 34 -13.72 7.67 4.06
CA SER A 34 -13.64 8.67 5.12
C SER A 34 -14.96 9.42 5.30
N LYS A 35 -15.57 9.84 4.19
CA LYS A 35 -16.88 10.49 4.19
C LYS A 35 -17.94 9.62 4.84
N PHE A 36 -17.98 8.34 4.48
CA PHE A 36 -18.94 7.38 5.04
C PHE A 36 -18.67 7.07 6.52
N TYR A 37 -17.42 6.75 6.87
CA TYR A 37 -17.05 6.32 8.22
C TYR A 37 -17.21 7.43 9.26
N PHE A 38 -16.84 8.66 8.91
CA PHE A 38 -16.93 9.81 9.82
C PHE A 38 -18.17 10.69 9.61
N ASN A 39 -19.03 10.35 8.64
CA ASN A 39 -20.21 11.13 8.25
C ASN A 39 -19.88 12.60 7.93
N PHE A 40 -18.79 12.84 7.21
CA PHE A 40 -18.36 14.19 6.84
C PHE A 40 -19.21 14.78 5.70
N SER A 41 -19.45 16.09 5.75
CA SER A 41 -20.07 16.81 4.64
C SER A 41 -19.06 17.03 3.50
N ASP A 42 -19.55 17.25 2.27
CA ASP A 42 -18.65 17.56 1.14
C ASP A 42 -17.85 18.85 1.37
N SER A 43 -18.44 19.83 2.07
CA SER A 43 -17.73 21.05 2.47
C SER A 43 -16.56 20.73 3.37
N LEU A 44 -16.75 19.91 4.42
CA LEU A 44 -15.67 19.53 5.33
C LEU A 44 -14.59 18.72 4.60
N MET A 45 -15.00 17.75 3.78
CA MET A 45 -14.07 16.95 2.98
C MET A 45 -13.19 17.82 2.07
N SER A 46 -13.75 18.85 1.43
CA SER A 46 -12.98 19.77 0.58
C SER A 46 -11.87 20.52 1.32
N THR A 47 -12.05 20.82 2.62
CA THR A 47 -11.02 21.48 3.44
C THR A 47 -9.84 20.56 3.74
N MET A 48 -10.02 19.25 3.59
CA MET A 48 -9.01 18.24 3.87
C MET A 48 -8.27 17.77 2.60
N GLU A 49 -8.46 18.43 1.45
CA GLU A 49 -7.96 17.95 0.15
C GLU A 49 -6.42 17.73 0.13
N ASP A 50 -5.64 18.59 0.79
CA ASP A 50 -4.19 18.42 0.84
C ASP A 50 -3.76 17.26 1.74
N ASP A 51 -4.51 17.00 2.81
CA ASP A 51 -4.29 15.82 3.65
C ASP A 51 -4.74 14.56 2.92
N MET A 52 -5.82 14.60 2.15
CA MET A 52 -6.23 13.54 1.25
C MET A 52 -5.11 13.19 0.26
N LYS A 53 -4.47 14.19 -0.36
CA LYS A 53 -3.31 13.93 -1.26
C LYS A 53 -2.13 13.27 -0.53
N LYS A 54 -1.87 13.62 0.74
CA LYS A 54 -0.81 13.00 1.55
C LYS A 54 -1.18 11.55 1.88
N ILE A 55 -2.40 11.31 2.35
CA ILE A 55 -2.91 9.99 2.71
C ILE A 55 -2.90 9.09 1.47
N THR A 56 -3.38 9.55 0.30
CA THR A 56 -3.30 8.79 -0.96
C THR A 56 -1.88 8.34 -1.27
N ARG A 57 -0.87 9.20 -1.12
CA ARG A 57 0.53 8.80 -1.34
C ARG A 57 1.00 7.76 -0.31
N ALA A 58 0.65 7.96 0.96
CA ALA A 58 0.99 7.01 2.01
C ALA A 58 0.36 5.63 1.75
N THR A 59 -0.94 5.59 1.42
CA THR A 59 -1.66 4.37 1.05
C THR A 59 -1.06 3.68 -0.17
N ILE A 60 -0.68 4.43 -1.22
CA ILE A 60 0.00 3.84 -2.38
C ILE A 60 1.33 3.20 -1.96
N ASN A 61 2.15 3.90 -1.17
CA ASN A 61 3.43 3.37 -0.71
C ASN A 61 3.25 2.12 0.15
N GLU A 62 2.27 2.14 1.05
CA GLU A 62 1.96 1.04 1.95
C GLU A 62 1.43 -0.18 1.19
N ALA A 63 0.43 -0.01 0.32
CA ALA A 63 -0.12 -1.08 -0.49
C ALA A 63 0.94 -1.68 -1.43
N SER A 64 1.76 -0.83 -2.07
CA SER A 64 2.84 -1.30 -2.95
C SER A 64 3.91 -2.05 -2.16
N GLY A 65 4.30 -1.54 -0.99
CA GLY A 65 5.28 -2.20 -0.13
C GLY A 65 4.81 -3.56 0.36
N LEU A 66 3.55 -3.65 0.76
CA LEU A 66 2.93 -4.91 1.18
C LEU A 66 2.88 -5.92 0.03
N ASP A 67 2.50 -5.49 -1.18
CA ASP A 67 2.42 -6.39 -2.34
C ASP A 67 3.80 -6.89 -2.77
N ILE A 68 4.81 -6.01 -2.79
CA ILE A 68 6.21 -6.41 -3.07
C ILE A 68 6.69 -7.42 -2.02
N ALA A 69 6.45 -7.17 -0.73
CA ALA A 69 6.84 -8.07 0.34
C ALA A 69 6.12 -9.43 0.25
N ARG A 70 4.84 -9.42 -0.13
CA ARG A 70 4.05 -10.63 -0.37
C ARG A 70 4.63 -11.45 -1.52
N SER A 71 4.91 -10.81 -2.66
CA SER A 71 5.53 -11.47 -3.81
C SER A 71 6.88 -12.08 -3.45
N ALA A 72 7.73 -11.35 -2.73
CA ALA A 72 9.03 -11.86 -2.28
C ALA A 72 8.88 -13.06 -1.31
N TYR A 73 7.87 -13.04 -0.44
CA TYR A 73 7.56 -14.15 0.45
C TYR A 73 7.08 -15.39 -0.31
N GLU A 74 6.21 -15.21 -1.31
CA GLU A 74 5.75 -16.31 -2.17
C GLU A 74 6.91 -16.92 -2.98
N ASP A 75 7.78 -16.09 -3.54
CA ASP A 75 8.98 -16.56 -4.24
C ASP A 75 9.92 -17.34 -3.32
N TRP A 76 10.07 -16.90 -2.07
CA TRP A 76 10.88 -17.60 -1.07
C TRP A 76 10.28 -18.96 -0.70
N ILE A 77 8.95 -19.05 -0.54
CA ILE A 77 8.27 -20.32 -0.27
C ILE A 77 8.47 -21.31 -1.44
N ASN A 78 8.33 -20.81 -2.67
CA ASN A 78 8.32 -21.67 -3.86
C ASN A 78 9.70 -22.12 -4.30
N ASN A 79 10.75 -21.32 -4.06
CA ASN A 79 12.09 -21.55 -4.63
C ASN A 79 13.17 -21.95 -3.61
N SER A 80 12.89 -21.87 -2.31
CA SER A 80 13.83 -22.26 -1.25
C SER A 80 13.37 -23.54 -0.56
N PRO A 81 14.22 -24.20 0.26
CA PRO A 81 13.74 -25.22 1.20
C PRO A 81 12.85 -24.63 2.31
N GLY A 82 12.25 -23.46 2.10
CA GLY A 82 11.43 -22.67 3.03
C GLY A 82 10.23 -23.44 3.54
N GLU A 83 9.71 -24.40 2.77
CA GLU A 83 8.68 -25.36 3.22
C GLU A 83 9.04 -26.02 4.56
N LYS A 84 10.32 -26.33 4.82
CA LYS A 84 10.76 -26.93 6.10
C LYS A 84 10.63 -25.98 7.31
N TYR A 85 10.52 -24.68 7.05
CA TYR A 85 10.34 -23.62 8.04
C TYR A 85 8.90 -23.08 8.09
N LEU A 86 8.03 -23.50 7.18
CA LEU A 86 6.59 -23.24 7.23
C LEU A 86 5.92 -24.12 8.29
N ARG A 87 6.37 -23.98 9.54
CA ARG A 87 5.68 -24.59 10.67
C ARG A 87 4.46 -23.75 10.99
N HIS A 88 3.33 -24.42 11.18
CA HIS A 88 2.20 -23.79 11.83
C HIS A 88 2.66 -23.31 13.20
N LEU A 89 2.40 -22.03 13.51
CA LEU A 89 2.70 -21.51 14.83
C LEU A 89 1.82 -22.24 15.85
N PRO A 90 2.37 -22.66 17.00
CA PRO A 90 1.60 -23.38 18.00
C PRO A 90 0.46 -22.49 18.54
N GLY A 91 -0.73 -23.08 18.67
CA GLY A 91 -1.89 -22.38 19.24
C GLY A 91 -2.64 -21.44 18.29
N VAL A 92 -2.30 -21.41 16.99
CA VAL A 92 -3.06 -20.66 15.98
C VAL A 92 -3.39 -21.52 14.76
N THR A 93 -4.57 -21.29 14.17
CA THR A 93 -5.08 -22.04 13.01
C THR A 93 -4.72 -21.39 11.68
N PHE A 94 -3.92 -20.31 11.69
CA PHE A 94 -3.55 -19.57 10.50
C PHE A 94 -2.44 -20.26 9.72
N ASN A 95 -2.64 -20.36 8.40
CA ASN A 95 -1.59 -20.82 7.50
C ASN A 95 -0.52 -19.72 7.31
N PRO A 96 0.65 -20.06 6.75
CA PRO A 96 1.75 -19.09 6.63
C PRO A 96 1.45 -17.85 5.78
N LYS A 97 0.53 -17.93 4.81
CA LYS A 97 0.10 -16.75 4.04
C LYS A 97 -0.81 -15.84 4.87
N GLN A 98 -1.67 -16.40 5.70
CA GLN A 98 -2.50 -15.64 6.64
C GLN A 98 -1.63 -14.98 7.72
N LEU A 99 -0.63 -15.69 8.25
CA LEU A 99 0.31 -15.16 9.23
C LEU A 99 1.12 -13.98 8.70
N PHE A 100 1.47 -13.96 7.40
CA PHE A 100 2.12 -12.82 6.76
C PHE A 100 1.30 -11.53 6.94
N TYR A 101 0.01 -11.57 6.58
CA TYR A 101 -0.86 -10.40 6.70
C TYR A 101 -1.15 -10.03 8.16
N LEU A 102 -1.31 -11.02 9.05
CA LEU A 102 -1.49 -10.76 10.49
C LEU A 102 -0.27 -10.08 11.10
N THR A 103 0.94 -10.48 10.70
CA THR A 103 2.18 -9.83 11.16
C THR A 103 2.25 -8.39 10.67
N TYR A 104 1.90 -8.17 9.41
CA TYR A 104 1.83 -6.82 8.85
C TYR A 104 0.83 -5.94 9.62
N THR A 105 -0.38 -6.42 9.91
CA THR A 105 -1.37 -5.62 10.66
C THR A 105 -0.95 -5.36 12.10
N GLN A 106 -0.29 -6.31 12.77
CA GLN A 106 0.27 -6.12 14.12
C GLN A 106 1.43 -5.12 14.17
N SER A 107 2.18 -4.99 13.06
CA SER A 107 3.30 -4.04 12.97
C SER A 107 2.85 -2.59 12.77
N GLN A 108 1.59 -2.38 12.38
CA GLN A 108 1.05 -1.03 12.28
C GLN A 108 0.93 -0.42 13.67
N PRO A 109 1.45 0.79 13.89
CA PRO A 109 1.26 1.45 15.18
C PRO A 109 -0.25 1.61 15.41
N TYR A 110 -0.73 1.06 16.52
CA TYR A 110 -2.05 1.43 17.03
C TYR A 110 -2.05 2.95 17.21
N THR A 111 -2.78 3.68 16.37
CA THR A 111 -3.34 4.98 16.77
C THR A 111 -4.24 4.72 17.98
N LYS A 112 -3.67 4.91 19.17
CA LYS A 112 -4.46 5.23 20.38
C LYS A 112 -4.98 6.65 20.27
#